data_AF-A0A1G7YHS1-F1
#
_entry.id   AF-A0A1G7YHS1-F1
#
_cell.length_a   1.000
_cell.length_b   1.000
_cell.length_c   1.000
_cell.angle_alpha   90.00
_cell.angle_beta   90.00
_cell.angle_gamma   90.00
#
_symmetry.space_group_name_H-M   'P 1'
#
loop_
_entity.id
_entity.type
_entity.pdbx_description
1 polymer ?
#
loop_
_entity_poly.entity_id
_entity_poly.type
_entity_poly.pdbx_seq_one_letter_code
_entity_poly.pdbx_strand_id
1 'polypeptide(L)'
;MRITGRLNLLGEGHWVKQNWTRRAVIEVGDVDLRNIVYSPYLASYIEGSLNQPIALGIQKILGGRSVVAVATADGRVRREGPLWNIVVLGIYLMLSLLLDAIGHGAGWGVLLFAWLALAPIKGILLARSFAAMTPEEIQRYALDERRSA
;
A
#
# COMPACT_ATOMS: atom_id res chain seq x y z
N MET A 1 0.11 -7.19 1.31
CA MET A 1 1.27 -7.64 2.11
C MET A 1 1.41 -6.72 3.30
N ARG A 2 1.68 -7.27 4.48
CA ARG A 2 1.92 -6.49 5.70
C ARG A 2 3.39 -6.64 6.07
N ILE A 3 4.05 -5.53 6.39
CA ILE A 3 5.43 -5.52 6.92
C ILE A 3 5.44 -4.70 8.20
N THR A 4 6.22 -5.15 9.18
CA THR A 4 6.40 -4.52 10.50
C THR A 4 7.88 -4.37 10.79
N GLY A 5 8.27 -3.26 11.40
CA GLY A 5 9.66 -3.00 11.80
C GLY A 5 9.91 -1.53 12.04
N ARG A 6 11.17 -1.15 12.30
CA ARG A 6 11.53 0.27 12.38
C ARG A 6 11.64 0.86 11.00
N LEU A 7 11.07 2.05 10.83
CA LEU A 7 11.08 2.75 9.55
C LEU A 7 12.39 3.49 9.33
N ASN A 8 13.13 3.06 8.31
CA ASN A 8 14.26 3.77 7.76
C ASN A 8 13.94 4.23 6.34
N LEU A 9 14.12 5.51 6.09
CA LEU A 9 13.81 6.14 4.83
C LEU A 9 15.11 6.31 4.02
N LEU A 10 15.38 5.36 3.11
CA LEU A 10 16.61 5.32 2.32
C LEU A 10 16.44 6.01 0.95
N GLY A 11 17.29 7.00 0.67
CA GLY A 11 17.27 7.80 -0.56
C GLY A 11 16.25 8.94 -0.59
N GLU A 12 16.36 9.80 -1.60
CA GLU A 12 15.43 10.92 -1.80
C GLU A 12 14.09 10.45 -2.38
N GLY A 13 12.99 10.92 -1.79
CA GLY A 13 11.66 10.76 -2.37
C GLY A 13 11.44 11.80 -3.46
N HIS A 14 10.93 11.39 -4.62
CA HIS A 14 10.55 12.33 -5.66
C HIS A 14 9.03 12.54 -5.62
N TRP A 15 8.63 13.81 -5.66
CA TRP A 15 7.24 14.20 -5.85
C TRP A 15 6.81 13.82 -7.27
N VAL A 16 5.76 13.03 -7.38
CA VAL A 16 5.10 12.70 -8.65
C VAL A 16 3.89 13.61 -8.83
N LYS A 17 3.41 13.76 -10.08
CA LYS A 17 2.19 14.51 -10.41
C LYS A 17 1.05 14.18 -9.42
N GLN A 18 0.29 15.21 -9.03
CA GLN A 18 -0.81 15.17 -8.06
C GLN A 18 -0.41 15.03 -6.57
N ASN A 19 0.80 15.45 -6.18
CA ASN A 19 1.30 15.42 -4.79
C ASN A 19 1.49 14.01 -4.20
N TRP A 20 1.57 12.97 -5.03
CA TRP A 20 1.92 11.63 -4.57
C TRP A 20 3.43 11.53 -4.41
N THR A 21 3.87 10.94 -3.30
CA THR A 21 5.31 10.75 -3.06
C THR A 21 5.70 9.36 -3.53
N ARG A 22 6.64 9.31 -4.46
CA ARG A 22 7.28 8.06 -4.89
C ARG A 22 8.67 8.02 -4.29
N ARG A 23 8.90 7.01 -3.46
CA ARG A 23 10.17 6.83 -2.77
C ARG A 23 10.92 5.65 -3.35
N ALA A 24 12.21 5.87 -3.58
CA ALA A 24 13.08 4.87 -4.19
C ALA A 24 13.20 3.63 -3.30
N VAL A 25 13.43 3.82 -1.99
CA VAL A 25 13.56 2.73 -1.01
C VAL A 25 12.95 3.14 0.35
N ILE A 26 12.27 2.19 0.99
CA ILE A 26 11.86 2.24 2.40
C ILE A 26 12.33 0.94 3.02
N GLU A 27 13.10 1.02 4.08
CA GLU A 27 13.49 -0.13 4.89
C GLU A 27 12.54 -0.18 6.11
N VAL A 28 11.95 -1.35 6.34
CA VAL A 28 11.08 -1.60 7.49
C VAL A 28 11.52 -2.90 8.14
N GLY A 29 12.23 -2.78 9.27
CA GLY A 29 12.95 -3.92 9.84
C GLY A 29 13.93 -4.49 8.81
N ASP A 30 13.95 -5.80 8.62
CA ASP A 30 14.84 -6.49 7.67
C ASP A 30 14.40 -6.41 6.18
N VAL A 31 13.33 -5.67 5.86
CA VAL A 31 12.74 -5.68 4.52
C VAL A 31 12.95 -4.38 3.76
N ASP A 32 13.73 -4.49 2.69
CA ASP A 32 13.92 -3.43 1.70
C ASP A 32 12.77 -3.35 0.68
N LEU A 33 12.03 -2.25 0.75
CA LEU A 33 10.95 -1.97 -0.16
C LEU A 33 11.32 -0.90 -1.17
N ARG A 34 11.58 -1.35 -2.39
CA ARG A 34 11.85 -0.44 -3.51
C ARG A 34 10.59 0.01 -4.22
N ASN A 35 10.64 1.22 -4.78
CA ASN A 35 9.64 1.79 -5.67
C ASN A 35 8.23 1.85 -5.05
N ILE A 36 8.13 2.44 -3.86
CA ILE A 36 6.87 2.60 -3.16
C ILE A 36 6.24 3.95 -3.48
N VAL A 37 4.92 3.92 -3.66
CA VAL A 37 4.07 5.09 -3.89
C VAL A 37 3.06 5.20 -2.73
N TYR A 38 2.90 6.39 -2.18
CA TYR A 38 1.90 6.66 -1.14
C TYR A 38 1.26 8.04 -1.35
N SER A 39 0.01 8.20 -0.93
CA SER A 39 -0.66 9.49 -1.00
C SER A 39 0.01 10.53 -0.09
N PRO A 40 -0.20 11.83 -0.37
CA PRO A 40 0.25 12.90 0.52
C PRO A 40 -0.34 12.79 1.93
N TYR A 41 -1.54 12.20 2.07
CA TYR A 41 -2.13 11.91 3.38
C TYR A 41 -1.24 10.96 4.20
N LEU A 42 -0.86 9.82 3.61
CA LEU A 42 0.01 8.85 4.29
C LEU A 42 1.45 9.35 4.42
N ALA A 43 1.92 10.22 3.52
CA ALA A 43 3.27 10.78 3.54
C ALA A 43 3.62 11.40 4.89
N SER A 44 2.74 12.29 5.40
CA SER A 44 2.94 12.97 6.68
C SER A 44 3.13 12.00 7.88
N TYR A 45 2.45 10.86 7.86
CA TYR A 45 2.54 9.87 8.94
C TYR A 45 3.79 9.00 8.78
N ILE A 46 4.13 8.62 7.55
CA ILE A 46 5.34 7.84 7.26
C ILE A 46 6.58 8.68 7.62
N GLU A 47 6.63 9.93 7.18
CA GLU A 47 7.74 10.84 7.46
C GLU A 47 7.80 11.22 8.94
N GLY A 48 6.65 11.38 9.61
CA GLY A 48 6.57 11.62 11.05
C GLY A 48 6.96 10.42 11.93
N SER A 49 6.96 9.20 11.38
CA SER A 49 7.33 7.97 12.09
C SER A 49 8.74 7.47 11.75
N LEU A 50 9.61 8.35 11.28
CA LEU A 50 11.05 8.09 11.10
C LEU A 50 11.69 7.51 12.36
N ASN A 51 12.46 6.42 12.23
CA ASN A 51 13.11 5.69 13.32
C ASN A 51 12.16 5.10 14.38
N GLN A 52 10.85 5.15 14.12
CA GLN A 52 9.82 4.61 15.00
C GLN A 52 9.33 3.24 14.48
N PRO A 53 8.78 2.41 15.39
CA PRO A 53 8.06 1.21 15.02
C PRO A 53 6.88 1.55 14.11
N ILE A 54 6.80 0.90 12.95
CA ILE A 54 5.69 1.07 12.01
C ILE A 54 5.25 -0.26 11.43
N ALA A 55 3.98 -0.36 11.10
CA ALA A 55 3.45 -1.42 10.25
C ALA A 55 2.90 -0.82 8.95
N LEU A 56 3.37 -1.31 7.81
CA LEU A 56 2.93 -0.88 6.48
C LEU A 56 2.08 -1.95 5.80
N GLY A 57 0.90 -1.54 5.37
CA GLY A 57 0.03 -2.32 4.49
C GLY A 57 0.33 -1.93 3.05
N ILE A 58 0.89 -2.86 2.28
CA ILE A 58 1.34 -2.63 0.90
C ILE A 58 0.52 -3.48 -0.05
N GLN A 59 -0.04 -2.82 -1.06
CA GLN A 59 -0.68 -3.46 -2.21
C GLN A 59 0.22 -3.37 -3.44
N LYS A 60 0.05 -4.31 -4.37
CA LYS A 60 0.69 -4.26 -5.67
C LYS A 60 -0.39 -4.02 -6.73
N ILE A 61 -0.32 -2.88 -7.41
CA ILE A 61 -1.25 -2.50 -8.47
C ILE A 61 -0.41 -2.03 -9.66
N LEU A 62 -0.71 -2.53 -10.87
CA LEU A 62 -0.04 -2.14 -12.11
C LEU A 62 1.51 -2.22 -12.06
N GLY A 63 2.05 -3.23 -11.36
CA GLY A 63 3.50 -3.42 -11.21
C GLY A 63 4.17 -2.50 -10.18
N GLY A 64 3.48 -1.48 -9.68
CA GLY A 64 3.93 -0.61 -8.59
C GLY A 64 3.54 -1.15 -7.22
N ARG A 65 4.31 -0.80 -6.19
CA ARG A 65 3.96 -1.03 -4.78
C ARG A 65 3.35 0.25 -4.22
N SER A 66 2.16 0.14 -3.65
CA SER A 66 1.44 1.27 -3.07
C SER A 66 1.12 0.99 -1.60
N VAL A 67 1.32 1.99 -0.75
CA VAL A 67 0.92 1.89 0.66
C VAL A 67 -0.57 2.21 0.77
N VAL A 68 -1.31 1.32 1.44
CA VAL A 68 -2.76 1.46 1.68
C VAL A 68 -3.11 1.68 3.15
N ALA A 69 -2.20 1.31 4.05
CA ALA A 69 -2.40 1.47 5.48
C ALA A 69 -1.05 1.65 6.17
N VAL A 70 -1.07 2.44 7.23
CA VAL A 70 0.06 2.71 8.10
C VAL A 70 -0.43 2.61 9.53
N ALA A 71 0.20 1.78 10.34
CA ALA A 71 -0.01 1.78 11.79
C ALA A 71 1.27 2.23 12.48
N THR A 72 1.17 3.25 13.32
CA THR A 72 2.30 3.87 14.02
C THR A 72 2.36 3.42 15.48
N ALA A 73 3.49 3.67 16.15
CA ALA A 73 3.70 3.34 17.55
C ALA A 73 2.68 4.00 18.52
N ASP A 74 2.02 5.07 18.10
CA ASP A 74 0.94 5.74 18.84
C ASP A 74 -0.37 4.92 18.89
N GLY A 75 -0.38 3.72 18.29
CA GLY A 75 -1.57 2.86 18.23
C GLY A 75 -2.60 3.31 17.20
N ARG A 76 -2.32 4.37 16.44
CA ARG A 76 -3.22 4.91 15.43
C ARG A 76 -2.98 4.23 14.09
N VAL A 77 -4.06 3.71 13.51
CA VAL A 77 -4.07 3.15 12.16
C VAL A 77 -4.64 4.17 11.19
N ARG A 78 -3.83 4.59 10.23
CA ARG A 78 -4.23 5.47 9.13
C ARG A 78 -4.35 4.64 7.86
N ARG A 79 -5.42 4.85 7.12
CA ARG A 79 -5.72 4.09 5.90
C ARG A 79 -6.01 5.05 4.77
N GLU A 80 -5.61 4.65 3.58
CA GLU A 80 -6.13 5.26 2.38
C GLU A 80 -7.65 5.06 2.31
N GLY A 81 -8.35 6.12 1.90
CA GLY A 81 -9.76 6.02 1.61
C GLY A 81 -10.00 5.01 0.47
N PRO A 82 -11.19 4.38 0.42
CA PRO A 82 -11.50 3.41 -0.62
C PRO A 82 -11.51 4.03 -2.03
N LEU A 83 -11.58 5.35 -2.13
CA LEU A 83 -11.61 6.14 -3.36
C LEU A 83 -10.55 5.73 -4.39
N TRP A 84 -9.27 5.59 -4.00
CA TRP A 84 -8.23 5.22 -4.96
C TRP A 84 -8.45 3.83 -5.56
N ASN A 85 -8.78 2.85 -4.72
CA ASN A 85 -9.08 1.49 -5.18
C ASN A 85 -10.36 1.45 -6.03
N ILE A 86 -11.35 2.29 -5.73
CA ILE A 86 -12.56 2.46 -6.56
C ILE A 86 -12.21 3.05 -7.93
N VAL A 87 -11.36 4.07 -7.98
CA VAL A 87 -10.89 4.66 -9.25
C VAL A 87 -10.15 3.62 -10.09
N VAL A 88 -9.23 2.86 -9.48
CA VAL A 88 -8.51 1.78 -10.18
C VAL A 88 -9.48 0.71 -10.70
N LEU A 89 -10.49 0.31 -9.90
CA LEU A 89 -11.55 -0.60 -10.34
C LEU A 89 -12.33 -0.03 -11.54
N GLY A 90 -12.67 1.27 -11.51
CA GLY A 90 -13.34 1.94 -12.63
C GLY A 90 -12.51 1.92 -13.91
N ILE A 91 -11.20 2.17 -13.81
CA ILE A 91 -10.27 2.09 -14.95
C ILE A 91 -10.23 0.67 -15.52
N TYR A 92 -10.14 -0.35 -14.66
CA TYR A 92 -10.17 -1.74 -15.10
C TYR A 92 -11.49 -2.12 -15.77
N LEU A 93 -12.61 -1.64 -15.25
CA LEU A 93 -13.92 -1.88 -15.84
C LEU A 93 -13.99 -1.26 -17.24
N MET A 94 -13.58 -0.01 -17.39
CA MET A 94 -13.54 0.67 -18.69
C MET A 94 -12.64 -0.04 -19.71
N LEU A 95 -11.41 -0.39 -19.32
CA LEU A 95 -10.48 -1.10 -20.20
C LEU A 95 -11.05 -2.45 -20.65
N SER A 96 -11.69 -3.15 -19.72
CA SER A 96 -12.29 -4.46 -19.98
C SER A 96 -13.48 -4.37 -20.92
N LEU A 97 -14.37 -3.40 -20.73
CA LEU A 97 -15.50 -3.13 -21.62
C LEU A 97 -15.04 -2.69 -23.01
N LEU A 98 -13.96 -1.90 -23.10
CA LEU A 98 -13.37 -1.49 -24.37
C LEU A 98 -12.82 -2.69 -25.15
N LEU A 99 -12.11 -3.59 -24.46
CA LEU A 99 -11.61 -4.83 -25.04
C LEU A 99 -12.73 -5.75 -25.51
N ASP A 100 -13.82 -5.83 -24.74
CA ASP A 100 -14.99 -6.64 -25.12
C ASP A 100 -15.70 -6.05 -26.34
N ALA A 101 -15.81 -4.72 -26.41
CA ALA A 101 -16.39 -4.03 -27.57
C ALA A 101 -15.55 -4.27 -28.85
N ILE A 102 -14.22 -4.24 -28.76
CA ILE A 102 -13.31 -4.56 -29.87
C ILE A 102 -13.40 -6.06 -30.23
N GLY A 103 -13.51 -6.92 -29.22
CA GLY A 103 -13.65 -8.37 -29.35
C GLY A 103 -15.05 -8.85 -29.73
N HIS A 104 -15.98 -7.95 -30.07
CA HIS A 104 -17.36 -8.26 -30.44
C HIS A 104 -18.16 -9.03 -29.36
N GLY A 105 -17.92 -8.74 -28.08
CA GLY A 105 -18.75 -9.24 -26.99
C GLY A 105 -18.56 -10.71 -26.62
N ALA A 106 -17.39 -11.27 -26.91
CA ALA A 106 -17.06 -12.66 -26.57
C ALA A 106 -16.89 -12.93 -25.06
N GLY A 107 -17.15 -11.95 -24.19
CA GLY A 107 -17.11 -12.07 -22.73
C GLY A 107 -15.70 -12.07 -22.13
N TRP A 108 -14.67 -11.93 -22.97
CA TRP A 108 -13.27 -11.84 -22.55
C TRP A 108 -13.01 -10.61 -21.69
N GLY A 109 -13.73 -9.51 -21.92
CA GLY A 109 -13.65 -8.33 -21.07
C GLY A 109 -14.07 -8.62 -19.64
N VAL A 110 -15.17 -9.36 -19.43
CA VAL A 110 -15.66 -9.67 -18.08
C VAL A 110 -14.67 -10.55 -17.31
N LEU A 111 -14.08 -11.55 -17.98
CA LEU A 111 -13.05 -12.40 -17.38
C LEU A 111 -11.77 -11.61 -17.04
N LEU A 112 -11.35 -10.70 -17.93
CA LEU A 112 -10.21 -9.82 -17.69
C LEU A 112 -10.48 -8.87 -16.52
N PHE A 113 -11.68 -8.30 -16.44
CA PHE A 113 -12.08 -7.45 -15.33
C PHE A 113 -12.05 -8.21 -14.01
N ALA A 114 -12.66 -9.40 -13.96
CA ALA A 114 -12.69 -10.24 -12.77
C ALA A 114 -11.26 -10.56 -12.29
N TRP A 115 -10.35 -10.85 -13.23
CA TRP A 115 -8.94 -11.09 -12.92
C TRP A 115 -8.23 -9.84 -12.37
N LEU A 116 -8.37 -8.70 -13.05
CA LEU A 116 -7.74 -7.43 -12.66
C LEU A 116 -8.30 -6.89 -11.33
N ALA A 117 -9.58 -7.09 -11.05
CA ALA A 117 -10.26 -6.65 -9.84
C ALA A 117 -9.77 -7.38 -8.57
N LEU A 118 -9.14 -8.55 -8.69
CA LEU A 118 -8.61 -9.30 -7.53
C LEU A 118 -7.59 -8.48 -6.73
N ALA A 119 -6.71 -7.72 -7.40
CA ALA A 119 -5.67 -6.93 -6.75
C ALA A 119 -6.23 -5.78 -5.87
N PRO A 120 -7.09 -4.88 -6.36
CA PRO A 120 -7.69 -3.83 -5.54
C PRO A 120 -8.62 -4.39 -4.45
N ILE A 121 -9.35 -5.48 -4.69
CA ILE A 121 -10.15 -6.15 -3.66
C ILE A 121 -9.25 -6.64 -2.51
N LYS A 122 -8.14 -7.31 -2.83
CA LYS A 122 -7.14 -7.71 -1.83
C LYS A 122 -6.56 -6.51 -1.10
N GLY A 123 -6.35 -5.38 -1.78
CA GLY A 123 -5.93 -4.11 -1.18
C GLY A 123 -6.92 -3.57 -0.13
N ILE A 124 -8.22 -3.57 -0.46
CA ILE A 124 -9.30 -3.15 0.46
C ILE A 124 -9.36 -4.07 1.68
N LEU A 125 -9.32 -5.39 1.47
CA LEU A 125 -9.32 -6.37 2.56
C LEU A 125 -8.08 -6.22 3.45
N LEU A 126 -6.91 -5.97 2.86
CA LEU A 126 -5.68 -5.70 3.60
C LEU A 126 -5.82 -4.43 4.45
N ALA A 127 -6.31 -3.33 3.88
CA ALA A 127 -6.55 -2.09 4.63
C ALA A 127 -7.53 -2.32 5.79
N ARG A 128 -8.57 -3.15 5.60
CA ARG A 128 -9.49 -3.53 6.69
C ARG A 128 -8.81 -4.38 7.78
N SER A 129 -7.96 -5.33 7.40
CA SER A 129 -7.24 -6.19 8.36
C SER A 129 -6.28 -5.42 9.28
N PHE A 130 -5.80 -4.26 8.82
CA PHE A 130 -4.99 -3.35 9.64
C PHE A 130 -5.77 -2.72 10.81
N ALA A 131 -7.10 -2.84 10.86
CA ALA A 131 -7.90 -2.42 12.02
C ALA A 131 -7.62 -3.18 13.31
N ALA A 132 -7.09 -4.40 13.19
CA ALA A 132 -6.99 -5.32 14.30
C ALA A 132 -5.62 -5.30 15.00
N MET A 133 -4.66 -4.47 14.55
CA MET A 133 -3.34 -4.40 15.17
C MET A 133 -3.37 -3.60 16.45
N THR A 134 -2.92 -4.22 17.54
CA THR A 134 -2.76 -3.54 18.82
C THR A 134 -1.43 -2.78 18.85
N PRO A 135 -1.34 -1.68 19.62
CA PRO A 135 -0.07 -0.94 19.79
C PRO A 135 1.05 -1.83 20.31
N GLU A 136 0.70 -2.82 21.15
CA GLU A 136 1.62 -3.80 21.72
C GLU A 136 2.28 -4.68 20.67
N GLU A 137 1.53 -5.11 19.64
CA GLU A 137 2.11 -5.88 18.54
C GLU A 137 3.15 -5.06 17.79
N ILE A 138 2.84 -3.79 17.48
CA ILE A 138 3.75 -2.89 16.76
C ILE A 138 5.03 -2.63 17.58
N GLN A 139 4.89 -2.44 18.90
CA GLN A 139 6.03 -2.22 19.79
C GLN A 139 6.89 -3.48 19.99
N ARG A 140 6.29 -4.68 20.09
CA ARG A 140 7.04 -5.94 20.22
C ARG A 140 8.01 -6.15 19.06
N TYR A 141 7.56 -5.92 17.82
CA TYR A 141 8.44 -6.08 16.65
C TYR A 141 9.64 -5.12 16.65
N ALA A 142 9.52 -3.92 17.22
CA ALA A 142 10.65 -3.01 17.33
C ALA A 142 11.58 -3.30 18.51
N LEU A 143 11.12 -4.04 19.51
CA LEU A 143 11.93 -4.46 20.66
C LEU A 143 12.74 -5.72 20.35
N ASP A 144 12.19 -6.65 19.57
CA ASP A 144 12.90 -7.87 19.16
C ASP A 144 14.10 -7.56 18.24
N GLU A 145 14.01 -6.49 17.44
CA GLU A 145 15.10 -6.00 16.59
C GLU A 145 16.30 -5.49 17.43
N ARG A 146 16.05 -4.83 18.58
CA ARG A 146 17.11 -4.36 19.50
C ARG A 146 17.85 -5.47 20.22
N ARG A 147 17.27 -6.68 20.32
CA ARG A 147 17.92 -7.82 20.95
C ARG A 147 18.79 -8.62 19.99
N SER A 148 18.66 -8.35 18.70
CA SER A 148 19.31 -9.09 17.62
C SER A 148 20.49 -8.32 16.98
N ALA A 149 20.73 -7.08 17.41
CA ALA A 149 21.85 -6.22 17.02
C ALA A 149 22.84 -6.07 18.18
#